data_AF-A0A8T7D9V2-F1
#
_entry.id   AF-A0A8T7D9V2-F1
#
_cell.length_a   1.000
_cell.length_b   1.000
_cell.length_c   1.000
_cell.angle_alpha   90.00
_cell.angle_beta   90.00
_cell.angle_gamma   90.00
#
_symmetry.space_group_name_H-M   'P 1'
#
loop_
_entity.id
_entity.type
_entity.pdbx_description
1 polymer ?
#
loop_
_entity_poly.entity_id
_entity_poly.type
_entity_poly.pdbx_seq_one_letter_code
_entity_poly.pdbx_strand_id
1 'polypeptide(L)'
;LAWSNPELGDFITETIGDEWITDLDQLRKLEPHANDADFQKHWQAIKRRNKERLAELVEKDCGVVFNPDSLFDVQVKRMHEYKRQLLNVLHVIHLYDRIKRGDTENWTPRCVLIGGKAAPGYWMAKRIIKLVGNVAEVVNNDPDVGDKLKVVFLPDYRVSAMEIIAPGTDLSEQISTAGKEASGTGNMKFMMSGAVTIGTYDGANIEILEEAGEENFFLFGLKAEEVVARRESYDPNAIIEQDEDFRRVMDMLGGSHFNQFEPNIFDAIVDAIRSPYDPWMTAADFRAFIAAQRRVSDAYKDQKRWARMSIINTATSGKFSTDRTMKEYNEEIWKLKPVAPLT
;
A
#
# COMPACT_ATOMS: atom_id res chain seq x y z
N LEU A 1 2.01 -2.11 17.17
CA LEU A 1 2.74 -3.40 17.17
C LEU A 1 2.26 -4.30 18.30
N ALA A 2 2.63 -4.03 19.57
CA ALA A 2 2.30 -4.89 20.72
C ALA A 2 0.82 -5.26 20.85
N TRP A 3 -0.09 -4.28 20.72
CA TRP A 3 -1.53 -4.53 20.82
C TRP A 3 -2.13 -5.27 19.60
N SER A 4 -1.82 -4.78 18.39
CA SER A 4 -2.47 -5.23 17.15
C SER A 4 -1.93 -6.57 16.63
N ASN A 5 -0.68 -6.88 16.94
CA ASN A 5 0.01 -8.09 16.49
C ASN A 5 0.68 -8.79 17.68
N PRO A 6 -0.13 -9.33 18.62
CA PRO A 6 0.39 -9.88 19.88
C PRO A 6 1.38 -11.00 19.63
N GLU A 7 1.11 -11.88 18.66
CA GLU A 7 2.00 -13.00 18.34
C GLU A 7 3.38 -12.53 17.84
N LEU A 8 3.43 -11.49 17.00
CA LEU A 8 4.71 -10.88 16.63
C LEU A 8 5.36 -10.18 17.84
N GLY A 9 4.57 -9.53 18.69
CA GLY A 9 5.06 -8.89 19.91
C GLY A 9 5.70 -9.87 20.87
N ASP A 10 5.10 -11.04 21.07
CA ASP A 10 5.62 -12.13 21.91
C ASP A 10 6.92 -12.67 21.31
N PHE A 11 6.95 -12.93 20.00
CA PHE A 11 8.16 -13.41 19.31
C PHE A 11 9.33 -12.42 19.38
N ILE A 12 9.06 -11.12 19.23
CA ILE A 12 10.07 -10.07 19.41
C ILE A 12 10.55 -10.07 20.87
N THR A 13 9.64 -10.14 21.83
CA THR A 13 9.97 -10.17 23.26
C THR A 13 10.85 -11.37 23.63
N GLU A 14 10.54 -12.55 23.11
CA GLU A 14 11.36 -13.76 23.28
C GLU A 14 12.76 -13.60 22.70
N THR A 15 12.90 -12.83 21.61
CA THR A 15 14.18 -12.66 20.90
C THR A 15 15.06 -11.59 21.55
N ILE A 16 14.49 -10.44 21.95
CA ILE A 16 15.28 -9.25 22.33
C ILE A 16 14.92 -8.66 23.70
N GLY A 17 14.01 -9.27 24.46
CA GLY A 17 13.45 -8.73 25.72
C GLY A 17 12.24 -7.82 25.48
N ASP A 18 11.59 -7.32 26.53
CA ASP A 18 10.34 -6.53 26.47
C ASP A 18 10.54 -5.00 26.41
N GLU A 19 11.78 -4.53 26.56
CA GLU A 19 12.13 -3.09 26.55
C GLU A 19 11.65 -2.35 25.30
N TRP A 20 11.52 -3.05 24.15
CA TRP A 20 11.06 -2.45 22.89
C TRP A 20 9.65 -1.87 22.94
N ILE A 21 8.82 -2.31 23.91
CA ILE A 21 7.44 -1.84 24.05
C ILE A 21 7.39 -0.36 24.40
N THR A 22 8.37 0.13 25.17
CA THR A 22 8.49 1.54 25.59
C THR A 22 9.73 2.25 25.03
N ASP A 23 10.61 1.52 24.34
CA ASP A 23 11.77 2.06 23.62
C ASP A 23 11.89 1.37 22.25
N LEU A 24 11.17 1.89 21.26
CA LEU A 24 11.05 1.22 19.96
C LEU A 24 12.39 1.12 19.19
N ASP A 25 13.41 1.89 19.56
CA ASP A 25 14.75 1.78 18.96
C ASP A 25 15.42 0.43 19.27
N GLN A 26 14.97 -0.26 20.33
CA GLN A 26 15.41 -1.63 20.64
C GLN A 26 15.09 -2.63 19.52
N LEU A 27 14.12 -2.35 18.64
CA LEU A 27 13.80 -3.20 17.49
C LEU A 27 15.00 -3.39 16.55
N ARG A 28 15.99 -2.49 16.54
CA ARG A 28 17.23 -2.66 15.75
C ARG A 28 18.00 -3.93 16.11
N LYS A 29 17.82 -4.47 17.32
CA LYS A 29 18.38 -5.76 17.75
C LYS A 29 17.87 -6.95 16.90
N LEU A 30 16.81 -6.78 16.11
CA LEU A 30 16.31 -7.79 15.17
C LEU A 30 17.12 -7.87 13.87
N GLU A 31 17.88 -6.83 13.49
CA GLU A 31 18.64 -6.80 12.22
C GLU A 31 19.59 -8.00 12.03
N PRO A 32 20.37 -8.46 13.04
CA PRO A 32 21.25 -9.61 12.90
C PRO A 32 20.50 -10.92 12.57
N HIS A 33 19.22 -11.01 12.92
CA HIS A 33 18.38 -12.19 12.69
C HIS A 33 17.73 -12.18 11.29
N ALA A 34 17.81 -11.08 10.55
CA ALA A 34 17.09 -10.92 9.27
C ALA A 34 17.50 -11.92 8.18
N ASN A 35 18.66 -12.58 8.32
CA ASN A 35 19.14 -13.63 7.41
C ASN A 35 19.11 -15.04 8.01
N ASP A 36 18.68 -15.19 9.27
CA ASP A 36 18.58 -16.48 9.94
C ASP A 36 17.35 -17.26 9.43
N ALA A 37 17.57 -18.50 8.99
CA ALA A 37 16.54 -19.27 8.29
C ALA A 37 15.38 -19.67 9.22
N ASP A 38 15.68 -20.04 10.46
CA ASP A 38 14.66 -20.46 11.43
C ASP A 38 13.85 -19.25 11.92
N PHE A 39 14.52 -18.12 12.15
CA PHE A 39 13.88 -16.85 12.47
C PHE A 39 12.94 -16.39 11.35
N GLN A 40 13.40 -16.40 10.09
CA GLN A 40 12.57 -16.06 8.93
C GLN A 40 11.35 -16.99 8.80
N LYS A 41 11.53 -18.29 9.02
CA LYS A 41 10.43 -19.27 8.97
C LYS A 41 9.38 -18.98 10.04
N HIS A 42 9.80 -18.68 11.26
CA HIS A 42 8.87 -18.31 12.34
C HIS A 42 8.15 -17.00 12.02
N TRP A 43 8.89 -15.98 11.57
CA TRP A 43 8.36 -14.68 11.14
C TRP A 43 7.28 -14.82 10.06
N GLN A 44 7.55 -15.60 9.02
CA GLN A 44 6.60 -15.85 7.93
C GLN A 44 5.36 -16.62 8.40
N ALA A 45 5.51 -17.55 9.34
CA ALA A 45 4.38 -18.28 9.90
C ALA A 45 3.42 -17.33 10.65
N ILE A 46 3.96 -16.37 11.41
CA ILE A 46 3.17 -15.30 12.07
C ILE A 46 2.49 -14.42 11.02
N LYS A 47 3.21 -13.99 9.98
CA LYS A 47 2.64 -13.21 8.88
C LYS A 47 1.48 -13.96 8.20
N ARG A 48 1.63 -15.26 7.95
CA ARG A 48 0.57 -16.10 7.37
C ARG A 48 -0.69 -16.12 8.23
N ARG A 49 -0.57 -16.36 9.53
CA ARG A 49 -1.72 -16.34 10.46
C ARG A 49 -2.42 -14.98 10.51
N ASN A 50 -1.64 -13.90 10.44
CA ASN A 50 -2.21 -12.57 10.33
C ASN A 50 -2.94 -12.33 8.98
N LYS A 51 -2.45 -12.92 7.89
CA LYS A 51 -3.14 -12.91 6.60
C LYS A 51 -4.44 -13.72 6.62
N GLU A 52 -4.46 -14.85 7.32
CA GLU A 52 -5.69 -15.64 7.54
C GLU A 52 -6.73 -14.79 8.29
N ARG A 53 -6.36 -14.10 9.37
CA ARG A 53 -7.25 -13.18 10.09
C ARG A 53 -7.77 -12.03 9.21
N LEU A 54 -6.92 -11.48 8.34
CA LEU A 54 -7.34 -10.45 7.39
C LEU A 54 -8.26 -11.01 6.29
N ALA A 55 -7.99 -12.23 5.81
CA ALA A 55 -8.86 -12.92 4.85
C ALA A 55 -10.25 -13.17 5.43
N GLU A 56 -10.35 -13.59 6.69
CA GLU A 56 -11.63 -13.75 7.41
C GLU A 56 -12.40 -12.43 7.52
N LEU A 57 -11.72 -11.31 7.82
CA LEU A 57 -12.34 -9.99 7.82
C LEU A 57 -12.89 -9.61 6.44
N VAL A 58 -12.11 -9.86 5.39
CA VAL A 58 -12.50 -9.56 4.01
C VAL A 58 -13.67 -10.45 3.56
N GLU A 59 -13.66 -11.74 3.87
CA GLU A 59 -14.76 -12.63 3.54
C GLU A 59 -16.05 -12.19 4.25
N LYS A 60 -15.96 -11.88 5.54
CA LYS A 60 -17.10 -11.42 6.33
C LYS A 60 -17.71 -10.12 5.81
N ASP A 61 -16.88 -9.11 5.53
CA ASP A 61 -17.36 -7.75 5.24
C ASP A 61 -17.53 -7.48 3.73
N CYS A 62 -16.90 -8.26 2.86
CA CYS A 62 -16.94 -8.10 1.40
C CYS A 62 -17.48 -9.32 0.64
N GLY A 63 -17.61 -10.49 1.28
CA GLY A 63 -18.05 -11.73 0.62
C GLY A 63 -17.05 -12.31 -0.38
N VAL A 64 -15.78 -11.90 -0.31
CA VAL A 64 -14.70 -12.34 -1.22
C VAL A 64 -13.66 -13.12 -0.44
N VAL A 65 -13.30 -14.30 -0.93
CA VAL A 65 -12.26 -15.14 -0.32
C VAL A 65 -10.89 -14.68 -0.82
N PHE A 66 -10.03 -14.25 0.10
CA PHE A 66 -8.63 -13.97 -0.16
C PHE A 66 -7.78 -15.20 0.17
N ASN A 67 -6.95 -15.65 -0.77
CA ASN A 67 -6.02 -16.74 -0.53
C ASN A 67 -4.79 -16.24 0.26
N PRO A 68 -4.53 -16.70 1.51
CA PRO A 68 -3.39 -16.26 2.32
C PRO A 68 -2.00 -16.55 1.72
N ASP A 69 -1.90 -17.39 0.69
CA ASP A 69 -0.67 -17.61 -0.07
C ASP A 69 -0.40 -16.53 -1.13
N SER A 70 -1.39 -15.71 -1.47
CA SER A 70 -1.24 -14.58 -2.41
C SER A 70 -0.62 -13.37 -1.74
N LEU A 71 0.07 -12.53 -2.50
CA LEU A 71 0.55 -11.23 -2.00
C LEU A 71 -0.63 -10.35 -1.58
N PHE A 72 -0.66 -9.92 -0.31
CA PHE A 72 -1.66 -8.97 0.18
C PHE A 72 -1.18 -7.53 -0.04
N ASP A 73 -1.73 -6.91 -1.09
CA ASP A 73 -1.44 -5.55 -1.55
C ASP A 73 -2.50 -4.59 -1.01
N VAL A 74 -2.09 -3.64 -0.16
CA VAL A 74 -3.02 -2.88 0.67
C VAL A 74 -2.82 -1.38 0.54
N GLN A 75 -3.92 -0.68 0.22
CA GLN A 75 -4.02 0.77 0.23
C GLN A 75 -5.19 1.24 1.09
N VAL A 76 -4.92 1.50 2.38
CA VAL A 76 -5.93 2.05 3.31
C VAL A 76 -5.58 3.45 3.78
N LYS A 77 -6.42 4.41 3.41
CA LYS A 77 -6.29 5.83 3.77
C LYS A 77 -7.56 6.58 3.36
N ARG A 78 -7.68 7.86 3.72
CA ARG A 78 -8.79 8.70 3.23
C ARG A 78 -8.87 8.63 1.69
N MET A 79 -10.08 8.61 1.16
CA MET A 79 -10.30 8.67 -0.30
C MET A 79 -10.10 10.11 -0.75
N HIS A 80 -9.04 10.34 -1.51
CA HIS A 80 -8.69 11.64 -2.05
C HIS A 80 -7.87 11.44 -3.33
N GLU A 81 -8.09 12.26 -4.35
CA GLU A 81 -7.40 12.11 -5.63
C GLU A 81 -5.86 12.15 -5.51
N TYR A 82 -5.27 13.03 -4.68
CA TYR A 82 -3.81 13.07 -4.47
C TYR A 82 -3.23 11.81 -3.82
N LYS A 83 -4.05 11.02 -3.11
CA LYS A 83 -3.65 9.73 -2.51
C LYS A 83 -3.66 8.59 -3.53
N ARG A 84 -4.15 8.87 -4.73
CA ARG A 84 -4.07 8.07 -5.96
C ARG A 84 -4.52 6.62 -5.81
N GLN A 85 -5.62 6.38 -5.09
CA GLN A 85 -6.36 5.12 -5.23
C GLN A 85 -6.78 4.87 -6.69
N LEU A 86 -6.94 5.95 -7.48
CA LEU A 86 -7.12 5.87 -8.92
C LEU A 86 -5.92 5.18 -9.61
N LEU A 87 -4.68 5.57 -9.30
CA LEU A 87 -3.49 4.93 -9.88
C LEU A 87 -3.41 3.44 -9.54
N ASN A 88 -3.78 3.07 -8.30
CA ASN A 88 -3.83 1.66 -7.88
C ASN A 88 -4.88 0.86 -8.67
N VAL A 89 -6.10 1.37 -8.81
CA VAL A 89 -7.12 0.64 -9.58
C VAL A 89 -6.79 0.56 -11.08
N LEU A 90 -6.07 1.53 -11.65
CA LEU A 90 -5.54 1.41 -13.01
C LEU A 90 -4.53 0.26 -13.14
N HIS A 91 -3.69 0.04 -12.13
CA HIS A 91 -2.81 -1.14 -12.08
C HIS A 91 -3.60 -2.45 -11.95
N VAL A 92 -4.69 -2.48 -11.18
CA VAL A 92 -5.59 -3.64 -11.12
C VAL A 92 -6.18 -3.95 -12.50
N ILE A 93 -6.65 -2.93 -13.22
CA ILE A 93 -7.17 -3.08 -14.59
C ILE A 93 -6.06 -3.62 -15.52
N HIS A 94 -4.83 -3.13 -15.38
CA HIS A 94 -3.68 -3.65 -16.13
C HIS A 94 -3.42 -5.13 -15.84
N LEU A 95 -3.46 -5.54 -14.58
CA LEU A 95 -3.30 -6.96 -14.22
C LEU A 95 -4.44 -7.82 -14.79
N TYR A 96 -5.67 -7.32 -14.73
CA TYR A 96 -6.83 -7.99 -15.32
C TYR A 96 -6.67 -8.16 -16.85
N ASP A 97 -6.31 -7.10 -17.57
CA ASP A 97 -6.00 -7.16 -19.01
C ASP A 97 -4.95 -8.24 -19.32
N ARG A 98 -3.84 -8.24 -18.59
CA ARG A 98 -2.76 -9.23 -18.75
C ARG A 98 -3.27 -10.66 -18.62
N ILE A 99 -4.13 -10.92 -17.64
CA ILE A 99 -4.77 -12.24 -17.47
C ILE A 99 -5.62 -12.59 -18.69
N LYS A 100 -6.49 -11.67 -19.14
CA LYS A 100 -7.42 -11.92 -20.25
C LYS A 100 -6.71 -12.20 -21.58
N ARG A 101 -5.53 -11.60 -21.79
CA ARG A 101 -4.71 -11.86 -22.99
C ARG A 101 -3.69 -12.99 -22.83
N GLY A 102 -3.73 -13.73 -21.72
CA GLY A 102 -2.86 -14.87 -21.47
C GLY A 102 -1.42 -14.52 -21.08
N ASP A 103 -1.12 -13.24 -20.80
CA ASP A 103 0.18 -12.78 -20.29
C ASP A 103 0.28 -13.02 -18.78
N THR A 104 0.37 -14.30 -18.44
CA THR A 104 0.41 -14.80 -17.05
C THR A 104 1.67 -15.62 -16.76
N GLU A 105 2.68 -15.52 -17.63
CA GLU A 105 3.97 -16.15 -17.36
C GLU A 105 4.60 -15.53 -16.10
N ASN A 106 5.11 -16.38 -15.20
CA ASN A 106 5.74 -15.97 -13.94
C ASN A 106 4.84 -15.09 -13.03
N TRP A 107 3.53 -15.32 -13.09
CA TRP A 107 2.53 -14.58 -12.32
C TRP A 107 2.71 -14.74 -10.80
N THR A 108 2.45 -13.67 -10.06
CA THR A 108 2.38 -13.67 -8.60
C THR A 108 0.92 -13.42 -8.19
N PRO A 109 0.21 -14.41 -7.62
CA PRO A 109 -1.16 -14.24 -7.15
C PRO A 109 -1.26 -13.06 -6.18
N ARG A 110 -2.28 -12.22 -6.36
CA ARG A 110 -2.40 -10.96 -5.61
C ARG A 110 -3.83 -10.74 -5.12
N CYS A 111 -3.94 -10.34 -3.86
CA CYS A 111 -5.18 -9.89 -3.25
C CYS A 111 -5.04 -8.39 -2.92
N VAL A 112 -5.77 -7.55 -3.65
CA VAL A 112 -5.71 -6.09 -3.54
C VAL A 112 -6.83 -5.58 -2.64
N LEU A 113 -6.47 -4.91 -1.54
CA LEU A 113 -7.40 -4.30 -0.61
C LEU A 113 -7.26 -2.78 -0.66
N ILE A 114 -8.29 -2.11 -1.17
CA ILE A 114 -8.42 -0.66 -1.07
C ILE A 114 -9.44 -0.35 0.03
N GLY A 115 -9.15 0.60 0.90
CA GLY A 115 -10.07 0.97 1.98
C GLY A 115 -9.97 2.44 2.35
N GLY A 116 -11.10 3.06 2.64
CA GLY A 116 -11.12 4.49 2.94
C GLY A 116 -12.50 5.10 2.99
N LYS A 117 -12.56 6.35 3.45
CA LYS A 117 -13.77 7.17 3.45
C LYS A 117 -13.56 8.41 2.59
N ALA A 118 -14.55 8.75 1.78
CA ALA A 118 -14.63 10.04 1.08
C ALA A 118 -15.45 11.03 1.91
N ALA A 119 -15.12 12.31 1.82
CA ALA A 119 -15.99 13.35 2.37
C ALA A 119 -17.35 13.34 1.65
N PRO A 120 -18.47 13.67 2.32
CA PRO A 120 -19.82 13.49 1.76
C PRO A 120 -20.04 14.19 0.41
N GLY A 121 -19.50 15.41 0.26
CA GLY A 121 -19.58 16.23 -0.96
C GLY A 121 -18.45 16.00 -1.97
N TYR A 122 -17.48 15.13 -1.68
CA TYR A 122 -16.36 14.90 -2.58
C TYR A 122 -16.74 13.92 -3.69
N TRP A 123 -17.37 14.47 -4.72
CA TRP A 123 -17.93 13.71 -5.84
C TRP A 123 -16.91 12.83 -6.55
N MET A 124 -15.73 13.37 -6.93
CA MET A 124 -14.69 12.61 -7.63
C MET A 124 -14.17 11.44 -6.79
N ALA A 125 -13.91 11.66 -5.49
CA ALA A 125 -13.50 10.58 -4.59
C ALA A 125 -14.55 9.47 -4.49
N LYS A 126 -15.84 9.81 -4.46
CA LYS A 126 -16.94 8.82 -4.48
C LYS A 126 -17.04 8.10 -5.83
N ARG A 127 -16.73 8.76 -6.94
CA ARG A 127 -16.62 8.11 -8.25
C ARG A 127 -15.47 7.11 -8.30
N ILE A 128 -14.33 7.43 -7.70
CA ILE A 128 -13.21 6.48 -7.57
C ILE A 128 -13.61 5.27 -6.70
N ILE A 129 -14.33 5.48 -5.58
CA ILE A 129 -14.86 4.34 -4.77
C ILE A 129 -15.75 3.44 -5.64
N LYS A 130 -16.68 4.03 -6.40
CA LYS A 130 -17.58 3.29 -7.31
C LYS A 130 -16.79 2.54 -8.39
N LEU A 131 -15.75 3.15 -8.96
CA LEU A 131 -14.87 2.49 -9.92
C LEU A 131 -14.19 1.25 -9.31
N VAL A 132 -13.60 1.38 -8.12
CA VAL A 132 -12.98 0.23 -7.42
C VAL A 132 -14.01 -0.88 -7.19
N GLY A 133 -15.23 -0.53 -6.74
CA GLY A 133 -16.30 -1.50 -6.55
C GLY A 133 -16.67 -2.24 -7.84
N ASN A 134 -16.87 -1.53 -8.95
CA ASN A 134 -17.22 -2.14 -10.23
C ASN A 134 -16.08 -3.00 -10.81
N VAL A 135 -14.82 -2.54 -10.68
CA VAL A 135 -13.65 -3.33 -11.09
C VAL A 135 -13.56 -4.60 -10.25
N ALA A 136 -13.77 -4.52 -8.94
CA ALA A 136 -13.79 -5.68 -8.06
C ALA A 136 -14.88 -6.68 -8.44
N GLU A 137 -16.08 -6.21 -8.76
CA GLU A 137 -17.19 -7.07 -9.21
C GLU A 137 -16.85 -7.84 -10.48
N VAL A 138 -16.27 -7.18 -11.49
CA VAL A 138 -15.84 -7.84 -12.74
C VAL A 138 -14.71 -8.83 -12.48
N VAL A 139 -13.64 -8.39 -11.80
CA VAL A 139 -12.43 -9.19 -11.59
C VAL A 139 -12.71 -10.43 -10.74
N ASN A 140 -13.49 -10.30 -9.66
CA ASN A 140 -13.70 -11.41 -8.73
C ASN A 140 -14.64 -12.50 -9.27
N ASN A 141 -15.52 -12.15 -10.20
CA ASN A 141 -16.50 -13.06 -10.81
C ASN A 141 -16.06 -13.64 -12.16
N ASP A 142 -14.91 -13.21 -12.71
CA ASP A 142 -14.39 -13.75 -13.96
C ASP A 142 -13.67 -15.11 -13.71
N PRO A 143 -14.15 -16.22 -14.30
CA PRO A 143 -13.55 -17.54 -14.10
C PRO A 143 -12.12 -17.66 -14.67
N ASP A 144 -11.74 -16.86 -15.67
CA ASP A 144 -10.38 -16.88 -16.22
C ASP A 144 -9.35 -16.27 -15.24
N VAL A 145 -9.84 -15.36 -14.39
CA VAL A 145 -9.05 -14.73 -13.32
C VAL A 145 -8.82 -15.71 -12.18
N GLY A 146 -9.88 -16.29 -11.62
CA GLY A 146 -9.79 -17.20 -10.48
C GLY A 146 -9.03 -16.57 -9.30
N ASP A 147 -8.03 -17.27 -8.76
CA ASP A 147 -7.20 -16.80 -7.63
C ASP A 147 -5.94 -16.03 -8.07
N LYS A 148 -5.76 -15.78 -9.37
CA LYS A 148 -4.62 -14.99 -9.85
C LYS A 148 -4.70 -13.54 -9.36
N LEU A 149 -5.91 -13.00 -9.24
CA LEU A 149 -6.18 -11.64 -8.79
C LEU A 149 -7.54 -11.59 -8.08
N LYS A 150 -7.54 -11.09 -6.85
CA LYS A 150 -8.77 -10.71 -6.12
C LYS A 150 -8.66 -9.25 -5.69
N VAL A 151 -9.79 -8.56 -5.66
CA VAL A 151 -9.84 -7.12 -5.37
C VAL A 151 -11.02 -6.84 -4.45
N VAL A 152 -10.83 -6.04 -3.40
CA VAL A 152 -11.93 -5.58 -2.56
C VAL A 152 -11.82 -4.10 -2.24
N PHE A 153 -12.98 -3.46 -2.11
CA PHE A 153 -13.09 -2.21 -1.38
C PHE A 153 -13.63 -2.51 0.03
N LEU A 154 -12.77 -2.43 1.06
CA LEU A 154 -13.18 -2.70 2.43
C LEU A 154 -14.08 -1.56 2.95
N PRO A 155 -15.35 -1.84 3.34
CA PRO A 155 -16.26 -0.82 3.85
C PRO A 155 -15.84 -0.32 5.23
N ASP A 156 -16.30 0.88 5.59
CA ASP A 156 -16.16 1.48 6.93
C ASP A 156 -14.75 1.42 7.55
N TYR A 157 -13.70 1.65 6.76
CA TYR A 157 -12.31 1.68 7.28
C TYR A 157 -12.18 2.58 8.52
N ARG A 158 -11.66 1.98 9.60
CA ARG A 158 -11.56 2.54 10.95
C ARG A 158 -10.41 1.87 11.72
N VAL A 159 -10.16 2.34 12.95
CA VAL A 159 -9.03 1.85 13.78
C VAL A 159 -9.08 0.33 13.99
N SER A 160 -10.23 -0.22 14.39
CA SER A 160 -10.37 -1.66 14.61
C SER A 160 -10.12 -2.50 13.35
N ALA A 161 -10.41 -1.96 12.16
CA ALA A 161 -10.06 -2.61 10.91
C ALA A 161 -8.55 -2.54 10.67
N MET A 162 -7.92 -1.38 10.91
CA MET A 162 -6.46 -1.20 10.79
C MET A 162 -5.67 -2.15 11.71
N GLU A 163 -6.18 -2.46 12.91
CA GLU A 163 -5.57 -3.42 13.84
C GLU A 163 -5.44 -4.83 13.25
N ILE A 164 -6.29 -5.20 12.28
CA ILE A 164 -6.23 -6.48 11.57
C ILE A 164 -5.48 -6.32 10.24
N ILE A 165 -5.68 -5.19 9.56
CA ILE A 165 -5.09 -4.91 8.25
C ILE A 165 -3.56 -4.82 8.34
N ALA A 166 -3.02 -4.01 9.24
CA ALA A 166 -1.57 -3.77 9.31
C ALA A 166 -0.76 -5.07 9.50
N PRO A 167 -1.14 -5.96 10.46
CA PRO A 167 -0.46 -7.25 10.63
C PRO A 167 -0.56 -8.16 9.42
N GLY A 168 -1.70 -8.17 8.70
CA GLY A 168 -1.95 -9.02 7.55
C GLY A 168 -1.39 -8.50 6.22
N THR A 169 -0.87 -7.28 6.16
CA THR A 169 -0.35 -6.70 4.91
C THR A 169 1.04 -7.21 4.57
N ASP A 170 1.25 -7.55 3.30
CA ASP A 170 2.58 -7.81 2.73
C ASP A 170 3.15 -6.53 2.10
N LEU A 171 2.36 -5.87 1.23
CA LEU A 171 2.76 -4.66 0.50
C LEU A 171 1.88 -3.47 0.89
N SER A 172 2.52 -2.36 1.27
CA SER A 172 1.89 -1.13 1.70
C SER A 172 1.97 -0.05 0.61
N GLU A 173 0.82 0.36 0.08
CA GLU A 173 0.70 1.34 -1.01
C GLU A 173 0.75 2.80 -0.50
N GLN A 174 1.88 3.45 -0.70
CA GLN A 174 2.16 4.83 -0.27
C GLN A 174 2.40 5.75 -1.46
N ILE A 175 1.43 5.76 -2.36
CA ILE A 175 1.58 6.27 -3.73
C ILE A 175 1.03 7.68 -3.93
N SER A 176 1.06 8.56 -2.94
CA SER A 176 0.60 9.94 -3.11
C SER A 176 1.44 10.68 -4.18
N THR A 177 0.89 11.67 -4.88
CA THR A 177 1.70 12.50 -5.79
C THR A 177 2.79 13.22 -4.99
N ALA A 178 4.05 13.18 -5.45
CA ALA A 178 5.16 13.76 -4.70
C ALA A 178 4.95 15.26 -4.39
N GLY A 179 5.29 15.67 -3.17
CA GLY A 179 5.07 17.00 -2.64
C GLY A 179 3.64 17.25 -2.10
N LYS A 180 2.83 16.21 -1.86
CA LYS A 180 1.43 16.37 -1.37
C LYS A 180 1.16 15.71 -0.03
N GLU A 181 1.85 14.63 0.31
CA GLU A 181 1.78 14.03 1.64
C GLU A 181 2.81 14.69 2.56
N ALA A 182 2.35 15.42 3.57
CA ALA A 182 3.27 16.07 4.51
C ALA A 182 4.05 15.06 5.38
N SER A 183 3.43 13.92 5.71
CA SER A 183 4.04 12.88 6.53
C SER A 183 3.41 11.53 6.20
N GLY A 184 2.22 11.27 6.76
CA GLY A 184 1.55 9.97 6.69
C GLY A 184 1.98 9.10 7.88
N THR A 185 1.01 8.52 8.58
CA THR A 185 1.26 7.63 9.74
C THR A 185 0.79 6.20 9.50
N GLY A 186 0.08 5.96 8.39
CA GLY A 186 -0.32 4.60 7.99
C GLY A 186 0.87 3.77 7.52
N ASN A 187 1.76 4.36 6.74
CA ASN A 187 3.04 3.78 6.30
C ASN A 187 3.91 3.33 7.48
N MET A 188 4.03 4.13 8.54
CA MET A 188 4.78 3.78 9.76
C MET A 188 4.20 2.51 10.43
N LYS A 189 2.87 2.40 10.53
CA LYS A 189 2.20 1.22 11.11
C LYS A 189 2.44 -0.05 10.29
N PHE A 190 2.45 0.10 8.97
CA PHE A 190 2.76 -0.99 8.04
C PHE A 190 4.21 -1.45 8.16
N MET A 191 5.15 -0.51 8.19
CA MET A 191 6.58 -0.78 8.41
C MET A 191 6.81 -1.54 9.72
N MET A 192 6.23 -1.05 10.83
CA MET A 192 6.29 -1.72 12.15
C MET A 192 5.67 -3.12 12.15
N SER A 193 4.76 -3.43 11.21
CA SER A 193 4.08 -4.72 11.13
C SER A 193 4.70 -5.64 10.07
N GLY A 194 5.87 -5.27 9.53
CA GLY A 194 6.61 -6.05 8.54
C GLY A 194 6.05 -5.98 7.12
N ALA A 195 5.22 -5.00 6.79
CA ALA A 195 4.85 -4.76 5.40
C ALA A 195 5.94 -3.95 4.67
N VAL A 196 6.28 -4.36 3.46
CA VAL A 196 7.23 -3.65 2.59
C VAL A 196 6.49 -2.51 1.90
N THR A 197 7.13 -1.34 1.77
CA THR A 197 6.49 -0.18 1.14
C THR A 197 6.81 -0.09 -0.35
N ILE A 198 5.78 0.17 -1.15
CA ILE A 198 5.89 0.76 -2.48
C ILE A 198 5.37 2.19 -2.41
N GLY A 199 6.14 3.14 -2.92
CA GLY A 199 5.76 4.54 -2.74
C GLY A 199 6.59 5.52 -3.56
N THR A 200 6.09 6.74 -3.58
CA THR A 200 6.76 7.92 -4.14
C THR A 200 7.76 8.52 -3.16
N TYR A 201 8.67 9.34 -3.67
CA TYR A 201 9.60 10.14 -2.88
C TYR A 201 8.86 11.33 -2.23
N ASP A 202 8.05 11.06 -1.20
CA ASP A 202 7.16 12.04 -0.56
C ASP A 202 6.93 11.74 0.93
N GLY A 203 6.73 12.80 1.72
CA GLY A 203 6.42 12.70 3.16
C GLY A 203 7.33 11.74 3.93
N ALA A 204 6.73 10.94 4.82
CA ALA A 204 7.47 9.97 5.64
C ALA A 204 7.99 8.76 4.84
N ASN A 205 7.66 8.61 3.54
CA ASN A 205 8.30 7.56 2.73
C ASN A 205 9.80 7.82 2.55
N ILE A 206 10.22 9.09 2.55
CA ILE A 206 11.64 9.46 2.47
C ILE A 206 12.36 8.95 3.71
N GLU A 207 11.83 9.21 4.90
CA GLU A 207 12.40 8.71 6.15
C GLU A 207 12.36 7.18 6.22
N ILE A 208 11.29 6.52 5.74
CA ILE A 208 11.23 5.06 5.70
C ILE A 208 12.30 4.49 4.75
N LEU A 209 12.49 5.11 3.59
CA LEU A 209 13.53 4.73 2.64
C LEU A 209 14.93 4.87 3.26
N GLU A 210 15.18 5.96 3.97
CA GLU A 210 16.45 6.21 4.68
C GLU A 210 16.72 5.17 5.78
N GLU A 211 15.73 4.84 6.60
CA GLU A 211 15.89 3.87 7.69
C GLU A 211 15.91 2.42 7.20
N ALA A 212 15.06 2.05 6.25
CA ALA A 212 14.98 0.67 5.76
C ALA A 212 16.06 0.36 4.71
N GLY A 213 16.60 1.34 4.01
CA GLY A 213 17.50 1.16 2.88
C GLY A 213 16.76 0.88 1.56
N GLU A 214 17.36 1.31 0.44
CA GLU A 214 16.75 1.20 -0.89
C GLU A 214 16.44 -0.25 -1.30
N GLU A 215 17.18 -1.22 -0.80
CA GLU A 215 16.95 -2.63 -1.12
C GLU A 215 15.72 -3.23 -0.44
N ASN A 216 15.16 -2.54 0.56
CA ASN A 216 13.98 -2.94 1.35
C ASN A 216 12.76 -2.04 1.11
N PHE A 217 12.78 -1.23 0.04
CA PHE A 217 11.71 -0.31 -0.36
C PHE A 217 11.54 -0.27 -1.89
N PHE A 218 10.32 -0.14 -2.39
CA PHE A 218 10.05 -0.01 -3.83
C PHE A 218 9.71 1.44 -4.20
N LEU A 219 10.75 2.24 -4.45
CA LEU A 219 10.61 3.63 -4.88
C LEU A 219 10.21 3.73 -6.35
N PHE A 220 9.29 4.62 -6.69
CA PHE A 220 8.93 4.93 -8.07
C PHE A 220 8.39 6.36 -8.25
N GLY A 221 8.24 6.73 -9.52
CA GLY A 221 7.54 7.95 -9.92
C GLY A 221 8.40 9.21 -9.84
N LEU A 222 7.79 10.32 -10.21
CA LEU A 222 8.41 11.64 -10.19
C LEU A 222 8.68 12.11 -8.75
N LYS A 223 9.79 12.82 -8.56
CA LYS A 223 10.06 13.64 -7.37
C LYS A 223 9.28 14.95 -7.40
N ALA A 224 9.18 15.65 -6.27
CA ALA A 224 8.38 16.87 -6.16
C ALA A 224 8.81 17.96 -7.16
N GLU A 225 10.11 18.16 -7.33
CA GLU A 225 10.70 19.10 -8.29
C GLU A 225 10.42 18.69 -9.75
N GLU A 226 10.43 17.39 -10.04
CA GLU A 226 10.14 16.84 -11.37
C GLU A 226 8.65 16.96 -11.69
N VAL A 227 7.76 16.81 -10.70
CA VAL A 227 6.32 17.09 -10.84
C VAL A 227 6.11 18.54 -11.26
N VAL A 228 6.80 19.49 -10.64
CA VAL A 228 6.68 20.92 -11.00
C VAL A 228 7.18 21.15 -12.42
N ALA A 229 8.39 20.68 -12.76
CA ALA A 229 8.98 20.86 -14.08
C ALA A 229 8.12 20.20 -15.19
N ARG A 230 7.56 19.02 -14.93
CA ARG A 230 6.75 18.27 -15.91
C ARG A 230 5.45 18.99 -16.27
N ARG A 231 4.88 19.82 -15.37
CA ARG A 231 3.61 20.55 -15.63
C ARG A 231 3.65 21.40 -16.88
N GLU A 232 4.80 22.00 -17.19
CA GLU A 232 4.94 22.90 -18.34
C GLU A 232 4.76 22.21 -19.69
N SER A 233 5.02 20.90 -19.74
CA SER A 233 4.99 20.07 -20.95
C SER A 233 4.20 18.77 -20.74
N TYR A 234 3.26 18.77 -19.80
CA TYR A 234 2.48 17.59 -19.47
C TYR A 234 1.41 17.34 -20.54
N ASP A 235 1.64 16.30 -21.35
CA ASP A 235 0.69 15.78 -22.32
C ASP A 235 0.31 14.34 -21.95
N PRO A 236 -0.77 14.14 -21.17
CA PRO A 236 -1.21 12.80 -20.79
C PRO A 236 -1.69 11.98 -21.99
N ASN A 237 -2.20 12.62 -23.06
CA ASN A 237 -2.70 11.87 -24.22
C ASN A 237 -1.53 11.30 -25.03
N ALA A 238 -0.42 12.04 -25.18
CA ALA A 238 0.80 11.50 -25.77
C ALA A 238 1.40 10.36 -24.91
N ILE A 239 1.37 10.50 -23.57
CA ILE A 239 1.83 9.44 -22.66
C ILE A 239 0.99 8.18 -22.81
N ILE A 240 -0.34 8.31 -22.84
CA ILE A 240 -1.25 7.19 -23.06
C ILE A 240 -0.98 6.55 -24.41
N GLU A 241 -0.89 7.34 -25.50
CA GLU A 241 -0.75 6.80 -26.86
C GLU A 241 0.54 5.98 -27.05
N GLN A 242 1.64 6.44 -26.45
CA GLN A 242 2.95 5.80 -26.55
C GLN A 242 3.09 4.51 -25.71
N ASP A 243 2.15 4.28 -24.78
CA ASP A 243 2.18 3.16 -23.85
C ASP A 243 1.05 2.16 -24.17
N GLU A 244 1.40 1.03 -24.76
CA GLU A 244 0.44 0.00 -25.18
C GLU A 244 -0.38 -0.58 -24.01
N ASP A 245 0.22 -0.74 -22.84
CA ASP A 245 -0.48 -1.22 -21.65
C ASP A 245 -1.45 -0.17 -21.13
N PHE A 246 -1.04 1.11 -21.18
CA PHE A 246 -1.88 2.19 -20.73
C PHE A 246 -3.06 2.44 -21.67
N ARG A 247 -2.86 2.35 -23.00
CA ARG A 247 -3.98 2.40 -23.97
C ARG A 247 -5.02 1.34 -23.65
N ARG A 248 -4.62 0.08 -23.46
CA ARG A 248 -5.54 -1.01 -23.09
C ARG A 248 -6.33 -0.70 -21.81
N VAL A 249 -5.64 -0.23 -20.77
CA VAL A 249 -6.30 0.17 -19.51
C VAL A 249 -7.31 1.29 -19.73
N MET A 250 -6.94 2.32 -20.49
CA MET A 250 -7.83 3.44 -20.79
C MET A 250 -9.00 3.05 -21.69
N ASP A 251 -8.81 2.11 -22.62
CA ASP A 251 -9.87 1.57 -23.48
C ASP A 251 -10.87 0.73 -22.68
N MET A 252 -10.39 -0.08 -21.73
CA MET A 252 -11.28 -0.82 -20.82
C MET A 252 -12.05 0.12 -19.89
N LEU A 253 -11.38 1.17 -19.37
CA LEU A 253 -11.98 2.16 -18.48
C LEU A 253 -13.02 3.05 -19.19
N GLY A 254 -12.72 3.49 -20.42
CA GLY A 254 -13.63 4.31 -21.22
C GLY A 254 -14.71 3.51 -21.97
N GLY A 255 -14.51 2.21 -22.14
CA GLY A 255 -15.50 1.30 -22.70
C GLY A 255 -16.56 0.87 -21.69
N SER A 256 -17.34 -0.15 -22.05
CA SER A 256 -18.45 -0.65 -21.21
C SER A 256 -18.05 -1.73 -20.20
N HIS A 257 -16.76 -2.05 -20.06
CA HIS A 257 -16.28 -3.20 -19.27
C HIS A 257 -16.66 -3.11 -17.80
N PHE A 258 -16.54 -1.92 -17.20
CA PHE A 258 -16.79 -1.71 -15.78
C PHE A 258 -18.09 -0.96 -15.49
N ASN A 259 -18.89 -0.63 -16.51
CA ASN A 259 -20.09 0.20 -16.37
C ASN A 259 -21.21 -0.18 -17.34
N GLN A 260 -21.34 -1.46 -17.69
CA GLN A 260 -22.34 -1.97 -18.66
C GLN A 260 -23.77 -1.44 -18.43
N PHE A 261 -24.17 -1.25 -17.17
CA PHE A 261 -25.51 -0.77 -16.79
C PHE A 261 -25.57 0.72 -16.40
N GLU A 262 -24.43 1.41 -16.40
CA GLU A 262 -24.29 2.83 -16.02
C GLU A 262 -23.34 3.52 -17.01
N PRO A 263 -23.66 3.59 -18.31
CA PRO A 263 -22.77 4.17 -19.30
C PRO A 263 -22.37 5.59 -18.89
N ASN A 264 -21.14 5.97 -19.24
CA ASN A 264 -20.57 7.30 -19.00
C ASN A 264 -20.31 7.65 -17.52
N ILE A 265 -20.60 6.76 -16.56
CA ILE A 265 -20.39 7.02 -15.12
C ILE A 265 -18.92 7.33 -14.75
N PHE A 266 -17.97 6.90 -15.57
CA PHE A 266 -16.53 7.09 -15.36
C PHE A 266 -15.89 8.09 -16.33
N ASP A 267 -16.67 8.77 -17.18
CA ASP A 267 -16.12 9.74 -18.16
C ASP A 267 -15.32 10.83 -17.46
N ALA A 268 -15.82 11.36 -16.34
CA ALA A 268 -15.07 12.37 -15.60
C ALA A 268 -13.73 11.86 -15.02
N ILE A 269 -13.61 10.56 -14.73
CA ILE A 269 -12.32 9.97 -14.32
C ILE A 269 -11.39 9.90 -15.54
N VAL A 270 -11.91 9.44 -16.69
CA VAL A 270 -11.16 9.38 -17.95
C VAL A 270 -10.68 10.78 -18.36
N ASP A 271 -11.57 11.77 -18.32
CA ASP A 271 -11.28 13.17 -18.63
C ASP A 271 -10.24 13.75 -17.67
N ALA A 272 -10.33 13.43 -16.38
CA ALA A 272 -9.34 13.87 -15.39
C ALA A 272 -7.94 13.31 -15.70
N ILE A 273 -7.82 12.03 -16.08
CA ILE A 273 -6.54 11.42 -16.45
C ILE A 273 -5.99 12.04 -17.75
N ARG A 274 -6.87 12.29 -18.74
CA ARG A 274 -6.51 12.87 -20.06
C ARG A 274 -6.31 14.38 -20.03
N SER A 275 -6.55 15.03 -18.90
CA SER A 275 -6.43 16.48 -18.76
C SER A 275 -4.97 16.91 -18.69
N PRO A 276 -4.50 17.83 -19.56
CA PRO A 276 -3.17 18.45 -19.40
C PRO A 276 -3.05 19.25 -18.10
N TYR A 277 -4.15 19.45 -17.38
CA TYR A 277 -4.22 20.09 -16.08
C TYR A 277 -4.41 19.11 -14.91
N ASP A 278 -4.23 17.79 -15.12
CA ASP A 278 -4.28 16.81 -14.01
C ASP A 278 -3.35 17.24 -12.87
N PRO A 279 -3.91 17.60 -11.69
CA PRO A 279 -3.09 18.04 -10.57
C PRO A 279 -2.29 16.89 -9.95
N TRP A 280 -2.57 15.64 -10.27
CA TRP A 280 -2.01 14.47 -9.60
C TRP A 280 -0.99 13.68 -10.42
N MET A 281 -0.75 14.08 -11.67
CA MET A 281 0.22 13.44 -12.57
C MET A 281 -0.03 11.93 -12.72
N THR A 282 -1.31 11.55 -12.76
CA THR A 282 -1.73 10.14 -12.77
C THR A 282 -1.17 9.43 -13.99
N ALA A 283 -1.25 10.04 -15.17
CA ALA A 283 -0.71 9.45 -16.39
C ALA A 283 0.83 9.40 -16.38
N ALA A 284 1.49 10.42 -15.83
CA ALA A 284 2.95 10.50 -15.81
C ALA A 284 3.61 9.36 -15.01
N ASP A 285 3.00 8.97 -13.88
CA ASP A 285 3.57 7.94 -13.00
C ASP A 285 3.12 6.52 -13.35
N PHE A 286 2.16 6.33 -14.26
CA PHE A 286 1.58 5.01 -14.55
C PHE A 286 2.63 3.96 -14.94
N ARG A 287 3.49 4.26 -15.93
CA ARG A 287 4.53 3.33 -16.39
C ARG A 287 5.56 3.01 -15.29
N ALA A 288 5.98 4.02 -14.53
CA ALA A 288 6.91 3.82 -13.42
C ALA A 288 6.29 2.96 -12.31
N PHE A 289 5.00 3.16 -12.03
CA PHE A 289 4.27 2.39 -11.03
C PHE A 289 4.16 0.91 -11.41
N ILE A 290 3.74 0.58 -12.65
CA ILE A 290 3.66 -0.83 -13.07
C ILE A 290 5.03 -1.50 -13.13
N ALA A 291 6.10 -0.77 -13.47
CA ALA A 291 7.46 -1.29 -13.41
C ALA A 291 7.89 -1.60 -11.97
N ALA A 292 7.54 -0.75 -11.00
CA ALA A 292 7.78 -1.02 -9.60
C ALA A 292 6.96 -2.20 -9.07
N GLN A 293 5.70 -2.32 -9.46
CA GLN A 293 4.85 -3.46 -9.11
C GLN A 293 5.34 -4.79 -9.69
N ARG A 294 5.98 -4.76 -10.86
CA ARG A 294 6.68 -5.92 -11.41
C ARG A 294 7.86 -6.33 -10.51
N ARG A 295 8.69 -5.36 -10.08
CA ARG A 295 9.79 -5.63 -9.12
C ARG A 295 9.27 -6.19 -7.79
N VAL A 296 8.13 -5.71 -7.30
CA VAL A 296 7.45 -6.28 -6.12
C VAL A 296 7.11 -7.74 -6.35
N SER A 297 6.45 -8.04 -7.47
CA SER A 297 6.02 -9.41 -7.80
C SER A 297 7.22 -10.35 -7.92
N ASP A 298 8.31 -9.89 -8.55
CA ASP A 298 9.55 -10.65 -8.67
C ASP A 298 10.24 -10.88 -7.31
N ALA A 299 10.28 -9.86 -6.45
CA ALA A 299 10.83 -9.99 -5.10
C ALA A 299 10.00 -10.91 -4.20
N TYR A 300 8.67 -10.89 -4.32
CA TYR A 300 7.79 -11.75 -3.51
C TYR A 300 7.99 -13.23 -3.80
N LYS A 301 8.35 -13.60 -5.04
CA LYS A 301 8.68 -14.99 -5.39
C LYS A 301 9.93 -15.50 -4.67
N ASP A 302 10.87 -14.61 -4.34
CA ASP A 302 12.00 -14.91 -3.46
C ASP A 302 11.59 -14.70 -1.99
N GLN A 303 10.98 -15.73 -1.39
CA GLN A 303 10.47 -15.66 -0.03
C GLN A 303 11.57 -15.37 1.01
N LYS A 304 12.82 -15.81 0.78
CA LYS A 304 13.94 -15.51 1.67
C LYS A 304 14.27 -14.01 1.67
N ARG A 305 14.34 -13.43 0.48
CA ARG A 305 14.54 -11.99 0.30
C ARG A 305 13.36 -11.21 0.89
N TRP A 306 12.13 -11.62 0.63
CA TRP A 306 10.93 -10.94 1.15
C TRP A 306 10.87 -10.94 2.68
N ALA A 307 11.17 -12.09 3.32
CA ALA A 307 11.25 -12.16 4.78
C ALA A 307 12.29 -11.20 5.34
N ARG A 308 13.48 -11.15 4.74
CA ARG A 308 14.53 -10.20 5.13
C ARG A 308 14.02 -8.75 5.04
N MET A 309 13.42 -8.37 3.92
CA MET A 309 12.87 -7.01 3.74
C MET A 309 11.83 -6.68 4.82
N SER A 310 10.93 -7.62 5.11
CA SER A 310 9.89 -7.50 6.14
C SER A 310 10.48 -7.31 7.55
N ILE A 311 11.48 -8.11 7.92
CA ILE A 311 12.17 -8.03 9.22
C ILE A 311 12.91 -6.71 9.34
N ILE A 312 13.69 -6.32 8.32
CA ILE A 312 14.45 -5.06 8.34
C ILE A 312 13.51 -3.86 8.47
N ASN A 313 12.39 -3.82 7.74
CA ASN A 313 11.40 -2.75 7.90
C ASN A 313 10.90 -2.66 9.36
N THR A 314 10.64 -3.79 10.01
CA THR A 314 10.24 -3.75 11.43
C THR A 314 11.39 -3.31 12.34
N ALA A 315 12.58 -3.85 12.13
CA ALA A 315 13.77 -3.59 12.93
C ALA A 315 14.18 -2.10 12.92
N THR A 316 14.02 -1.43 11.77
CA THR A 316 14.41 -0.02 11.60
C THR A 316 13.25 0.95 11.81
N SER A 317 12.10 0.48 12.32
CA SER A 317 10.91 1.33 12.53
C SER A 317 10.94 2.18 13.81
N GLY A 318 11.96 2.03 14.66
CA GLY A 318 12.09 2.70 15.96
C GLY A 318 11.91 4.22 15.92
N LYS A 319 12.51 4.86 14.90
CA LYS A 319 12.38 6.29 14.61
C LYS A 319 10.94 6.78 14.57
N PHE A 320 9.99 5.94 14.16
CA PHE A 320 8.59 6.32 14.01
C PHE A 320 7.75 6.16 15.28
N SER A 321 8.38 5.88 16.43
CA SER A 321 7.69 5.90 17.71
C SER A 321 7.16 7.30 18.03
N THR A 322 5.92 7.36 18.52
CA THR A 322 5.35 8.60 19.04
C THR A 322 6.07 9.07 20.31
N ASP A 323 6.74 8.19 21.05
CA ASP A 323 7.49 8.56 22.26
C ASP A 323 8.66 9.49 21.92
N ARG A 324 9.35 9.22 20.80
CA ARG A 324 10.38 10.12 20.24
C ARG A 324 9.77 11.49 19.94
N THR A 325 8.65 11.53 19.21
CA THR A 325 7.98 12.80 18.88
C THR A 325 7.55 13.55 20.14
N MET A 326 6.97 12.88 21.14
CA MET A 326 6.57 13.52 22.40
C MET A 326 7.78 14.06 23.17
N LYS A 327 8.91 13.34 23.14
CA LYS A 327 10.17 13.78 23.73
C LYS A 327 10.72 15.02 23.03
N GLU A 328 10.81 15.02 21.70
CA GLU A 328 11.25 16.17 20.89
C GLU A 328 10.35 17.40 21.13
N TYR A 329 9.02 17.22 21.09
CA TYR A 329 8.08 18.31 21.41
C TYR A 329 8.30 18.86 22.82
N ASN A 330 8.52 18.00 23.80
CA ASN A 330 8.78 18.43 25.17
C ASN A 330 10.13 19.14 25.31
N GLU A 331 11.18 18.60 24.70
CA GLU A 331 12.54 19.13 24.73
C GLU A 331 12.66 20.46 24.00
N GLU A 332 11.95 20.67 22.90
CA GLU A 332 12.09 21.83 22.03
C GLU A 332 11.02 22.91 22.28
N ILE A 333 9.79 22.52 22.58
CA ILE A 333 8.62 23.41 22.60
C ILE A 333 8.04 23.55 24.01
N TRP A 334 7.55 22.47 24.62
CA TRP A 334 6.75 22.58 25.86
C TRP A 334 7.58 22.81 27.12
N LYS A 335 8.82 22.30 27.16
CA LYS A 335 9.76 22.41 28.29
C LYS A 335 9.17 21.92 29.63
N LEU A 336 8.35 20.87 29.60
CA LEU A 336 7.73 20.30 30.79
C LEU A 336 8.70 19.36 31.51
N LYS A 337 8.53 19.23 32.83
CA LYS A 337 9.23 18.23 33.64
C LYS A 337 8.32 17.02 33.85
N PRO A 338 8.83 15.79 33.71
CA PRO A 338 8.07 14.60 34.09
C PRO A 338 7.59 14.69 35.54
N VAL A 339 6.31 14.40 35.77
CA VAL A 339 5.71 14.39 37.10
C VAL A 339 5.43 12.94 37.47
N ALA A 340 6.08 12.45 38.54
CA ALA A 340 5.76 11.14 39.08
C ALA A 340 4.35 11.19 39.70
N PRO A 341 3.52 10.14 39.53
CA PRO A 341 2.25 10.08 40.23
C PRO A 341 2.47 10.16 41.74
N LEU A 342 1.58 10.86 42.44
CA LEU A 342 1.58 10.87 43.90
C LEU A 342 1.25 9.45 44.37
N THR A 343 2.20 8.83 45.06
CA THR A 343 2.09 7.48 45.63
C THR A 343 0.99 7.38 46.66
#